data_AF-F2L6W9-F1
#
_entry.id   AF-F2L6W9-F1
#
_cell.length_a   1.000
_cell.length_b   1.000
_cell.length_c   1.000
_cell.angle_alpha   90.00
_cell.angle_beta   90.00
_cell.angle_gamma   90.00
#
_symmetry.space_group_name_H-M   'P 1'
#
loop_
_entity.id
_entity.type
_entity.pdbx_description
1 polymer ?
#
loop_
_entity_poly.entity_id
_entity_poly.type
_entity_poly.pdbx_seq_one_letter_code
_entity_poly.pdbx_strand_id
1 'polypeptide(L)'
;MYGHEVPYEPDRQDELMGDAIAVGGRAFMHEVTYAATELTTSDYPWTDGQEPAGYREAWLAHAERLIAQRRARLRPSSPRPSS
;
A
#
# COMPACT_ATOMS: atom_id res chain seq x y z
N MET A 1 22.79 -28.70 -9.38
CA MET A 1 22.54 -28.27 -8.00
C MET A 1 21.06 -27.92 -7.93
N TYR A 2 20.27 -28.72 -7.22
CA TYR A 2 18.82 -28.54 -7.07
C TYR A 2 18.52 -27.29 -6.23
N GLY A 3 17.45 -26.59 -6.61
CA GLY A 3 16.45 -26.04 -5.69
C GLY A 3 16.87 -24.89 -4.78
N HIS A 4 16.58 -23.68 -5.24
CA HIS A 4 15.83 -22.75 -4.40
C HIS A 4 14.67 -22.23 -5.26
N GLU A 5 13.64 -23.05 -5.43
CA GLU A 5 12.31 -22.49 -5.60
C GLU A 5 12.06 -21.75 -4.29
N VAL A 6 12.37 -20.46 -4.28
CA VAL A 6 11.91 -19.58 -3.22
C VAL A 6 10.40 -19.80 -3.19
N PRO A 7 9.81 -20.31 -2.10
CA PRO A 7 8.36 -20.45 -2.03
C PRO A 7 7.80 -19.08 -2.41
N TYR A 8 6.83 -19.06 -3.33
CA TYR A 8 6.09 -17.85 -3.68
C TYR A 8 5.43 -17.36 -2.40
N GLU A 9 6.12 -16.52 -1.64
CA GLU A 9 5.50 -15.71 -0.63
C GLU A 9 4.69 -14.68 -1.41
N PRO A 10 3.36 -14.62 -1.24
CA PRO A 10 2.60 -13.53 -1.82
C PRO A 10 3.30 -12.25 -1.39
N ASP A 11 3.74 -11.48 -2.39
CA ASP A 11 4.52 -10.30 -2.14
C ASP A 11 3.71 -9.40 -1.20
N ARG A 12 4.31 -8.78 -0.19
CA ARG A 12 3.59 -7.89 0.75
C ARG A 12 2.75 -6.83 0.01
N GLN A 13 3.18 -6.48 -1.20
CA GLN A 13 2.41 -5.67 -2.13
C GLN A 13 1.06 -6.30 -2.51
N ASP A 14 1.02 -7.59 -2.87
CA ASP A 14 -0.21 -8.31 -3.22
C ASP A 14 -1.19 -8.35 -2.05
N GLU A 15 -0.69 -8.58 -0.83
CA GLU A 15 -1.53 -8.56 0.38
C GLU A 15 -2.17 -7.18 0.59
N LEU A 16 -1.39 -6.10 0.45
CA LEU A 16 -1.90 -4.73 0.54
C LEU A 16 -2.90 -4.41 -0.57
N MET A 17 -2.67 -4.88 -1.80
CA MET A 17 -3.62 -4.66 -2.90
C MET A 17 -4.92 -5.44 -2.67
N GLY A 18 -4.83 -6.66 -2.14
CA GLY A 18 -5.99 -7.42 -1.68
C GLY A 18 -6.78 -6.67 -0.61
N ASP A 19 -6.10 -6.07 0.36
CA ASP A 19 -6.74 -5.27 1.41
C ASP A 19 -7.40 -4.00 0.85
N ALA A 20 -6.73 -3.28 -0.05
CA ALA A 20 -7.32 -2.12 -0.71
C ALA A 20 -8.62 -2.50 -1.46
N ILE A 21 -8.62 -3.63 -2.16
CA ILE A 21 -9.84 -4.15 -2.82
C ILE A 21 -10.92 -4.47 -1.78
N ALA A 22 -10.58 -5.08 -0.65
CA ALA A 22 -11.55 -5.40 0.40
C ALA A 22 -12.16 -4.14 1.05
N VAL A 23 -11.36 -3.08 1.22
CA VAL A 23 -11.77 -1.83 1.89
C VAL A 23 -12.58 -0.90 0.97
N GLY A 24 -12.21 -0.81 -0.31
CA GLY A 24 -12.76 0.20 -1.21
C GLY A 24 -13.00 -0.26 -2.65
N GLY A 25 -12.87 -1.56 -2.91
CA GLY A 25 -13.00 -2.14 -4.24
C GLY A 25 -11.82 -1.81 -5.16
N ARG A 26 -11.94 -2.24 -6.42
CA ARG A 26 -10.88 -2.09 -7.43
C ARG A 26 -10.50 -0.63 -7.69
N ALA A 27 -11.46 0.29 -7.65
CA ALA A 27 -11.20 1.71 -7.83
C ALA A 27 -10.24 2.26 -6.76
N PHE A 28 -10.47 1.91 -5.48
CA PHE A 28 -9.59 2.32 -4.39
C PHE A 28 -8.21 1.67 -4.47
N MET A 29 -8.11 0.42 -4.89
CA MET A 29 -6.80 -0.21 -5.16
C MET A 29 -5.98 0.56 -6.21
N HIS A 30 -6.61 1.01 -7.30
CA HIS A 30 -5.95 1.84 -8.30
C HIS A 30 -5.53 3.20 -7.74
N GLU A 31 -6.38 3.84 -6.94
CA GLU A 31 -6.05 5.09 -6.25
C GLU A 31 -4.84 4.93 -5.31
N VAL A 32 -4.82 3.88 -4.49
CA VAL A 32 -3.69 3.58 -3.59
C VAL A 32 -2.41 3.35 -4.38
N THR A 33 -2.48 2.56 -5.45
CA THR A 33 -1.32 2.27 -6.31
C THR A 33 -0.72 3.56 -6.88
N TYR A 34 -1.58 4.44 -7.44
CA TYR A 34 -1.14 5.68 -8.04
C TYR A 34 -0.58 6.65 -7.00
N ALA A 35 -1.31 6.87 -5.90
CA ALA A 35 -0.90 7.81 -4.86
C ALA A 35 0.37 7.36 -4.13
N ALA A 36 0.52 6.06 -3.82
CA ALA A 36 1.75 5.54 -3.23
C ALA A 36 2.95 5.72 -4.18
N THR A 37 2.74 5.52 -5.49
CA THR A 37 3.78 5.75 -6.50
C THR A 37 4.20 7.21 -6.57
N GLU A 38 3.24 8.15 -6.63
CA GLU A 38 3.53 9.59 -6.64
C GLU A 38 4.29 10.03 -5.37
N LEU A 39 3.81 9.64 -4.19
CA LEU A 39 4.45 9.96 -2.92
C LEU A 39 5.88 9.41 -2.84
N THR A 40 6.04 8.13 -3.18
CA THR A 40 7.36 7.48 -3.14
C THR A 40 8.32 8.11 -4.14
N THR A 41 7.86 8.45 -5.34
CA THR A 41 8.71 9.08 -6.37
C THR A 41 9.13 10.50 -5.99
N SER A 42 8.31 11.20 -5.21
CA SER A 42 8.69 12.50 -4.64
C SER A 42 9.80 12.36 -3.59
N ASP A 43 9.80 11.29 -2.80
CA ASP A 43 10.80 11.03 -1.76
C ASP A 43 12.07 10.35 -2.33
N TYR A 44 11.89 9.52 -3.36
CA TYR A 44 12.90 8.68 -4.02
C TYR A 44 12.82 8.87 -5.54
N PRO A 45 13.38 9.98 -6.07
CA PRO A 45 13.34 10.25 -7.49
C PRO A 45 14.17 9.24 -8.28
N TRP A 46 13.61 8.77 -9.40
CA TRP A 46 14.31 7.89 -10.33
C TRP A 46 15.30 8.71 -11.15
N THR A 47 16.61 8.51 -10.93
CA THR A 47 17.65 9.26 -11.67
C THR A 47 18.09 8.56 -12.95
N ASP A 48 18.19 7.22 -12.96
CA ASP A 48 18.86 6.47 -14.04
C ASP A 48 18.14 5.19 -14.46
N GLY A 49 16.81 5.13 -14.28
CA GLY A 49 16.00 3.95 -14.61
C GLY A 49 16.22 2.74 -13.69
N GLN A 50 17.01 2.91 -12.63
CA GLN A 50 17.14 1.96 -11.53
C GLN A 50 16.21 2.37 -10.39
N GLU A 51 15.57 1.38 -9.78
CA GLU A 51 14.79 1.59 -8.57
C GLU A 51 15.72 2.06 -7.44
N PRO A 52 15.44 3.22 -6.80
CA PRO A 52 16.23 3.69 -5.68
C PRO A 52 16.19 2.71 -4.50
N ALA A 53 17.31 2.58 -3.78
CA ALA A 53 17.32 1.80 -2.55
C ALA A 53 16.29 2.35 -1.55
N GLY A 54 15.43 1.48 -1.02
CA GLY A 54 14.35 1.89 -0.11
C GLY A 54 13.05 2.30 -0.79
N TYR A 55 13.01 2.41 -2.13
CA TYR A 55 11.80 2.78 -2.87
C TYR A 55 10.67 1.80 -2.58
N ARG A 56 10.96 0.51 -2.66
CA ARG A 56 9.99 -0.56 -2.40
C ARG A 56 9.41 -0.47 -1.00
N GLU A 57 10.24 -0.37 0.04
CA GLU A 57 9.75 -0.27 1.42
C GLU A 57 8.94 1.01 1.66
N ALA A 58 9.37 2.14 1.09
CA ALA A 58 8.65 3.41 1.19
C ALA A 58 7.28 3.35 0.48
N TRP A 59 7.21 2.72 -0.69
CA TRP A 59 5.97 2.49 -1.41
C TRP A 59 4.98 1.67 -0.59
N LEU A 60 5.44 0.57 0.00
CA LEU A 60 4.62 -0.29 0.87
C LEU A 60 4.10 0.49 2.08
N ALA A 61 4.94 1.32 2.71
CA ALA A 61 4.55 2.14 3.85
C ALA A 61 3.50 3.20 3.48
N HIS A 62 3.64 3.86 2.32
CA HIS A 62 2.65 4.82 1.83
C HIS A 62 1.31 4.13 1.50
N ALA A 63 1.35 2.98 0.84
CA ALA A 63 0.16 2.19 0.52
C ALA A 63 -0.59 1.75 1.80
N GLU A 64 0.13 1.21 2.78
CA GLU A 64 -0.42 0.80 4.08
C GLU A 64 -1.10 1.97 4.81
N ARG A 65 -0.45 3.15 4.83
CA ARG A 65 -1.01 4.37 5.42
C ARG A 65 -2.31 4.81 4.74
N LEU A 66 -2.37 4.78 3.40
CA LEU A 66 -3.57 5.19 2.65
C LEU A 66 -4.76 4.26 2.93
N ILE A 67 -4.51 2.94 2.96
CA ILE A 67 -5.52 1.93 3.28
C ILE A 67 -6.03 2.12 4.72
N ALA A 68 -5.12 2.32 5.69
CA ALA A 68 -5.48 2.58 7.07
C ALA A 68 -6.33 3.84 7.23
N GLN A 69 -6.01 4.92 6.52
CA GLN A 69 -6.80 6.15 6.50
C GLN A 69 -8.22 5.92 5.94
N ARG A 70 -8.34 5.14 4.86
CA ARG A 70 -9.65 4.79 4.30
C ARG A 70 -10.48 3.99 5.29
N ARG A 71 -9.90 2.97 5.93
CA ARG A 71 -10.55 2.20 7.00
C ARG A 71 -11.02 3.09 8.14
N ALA A 72 -10.17 4.02 8.59
CA ALA A 72 -10.52 4.96 9.67
C ALA A 72 -11.72 5.84 9.32
N ARG A 73 -11.85 6.29 8.05
CA ARG A 73 -13.00 7.09 7.58
C ARG A 73 -14.30 6.28 7.49
N LEU A 74 -14.20 4.97 7.26
CA LEU A 74 -15.36 4.08 7.17
C LEU A 74 -15.85 3.62 8.54
N ARG A 75 -15.00 3.68 9.57
CA ARG A 75 -15.43 3.39 10.94
C ARG A 75 -16.40 4.49 11.36
N PRO A 76 -17.66 4.16 11.71
CA PRO A 76 -18.57 5.15 12.25
C PRO A 76 -17.95 5.69 13.54
N SER A 77 -17.73 7.00 13.59
CA SER A 77 -17.44 7.68 14.86
C SER A 77 -18.57 7.36 15.82
N SER A 78 -18.28 6.58 16.86
CA SER A 78 -19.27 6.32 17.92
C SER A 78 -19.86 7.66 18.35
N PRO A 79 -21.19 7.86 18.32
CA PRO A 79 -21.78 9.02 18.95
C PRO A 79 -21.40 8.98 20.42
N ARG A 80 -20.71 10.04 20.87
CA ARG A 80 -20.40 10.30 22.27
C ARG A 80 -21.71 10.14 23.08
N PRO A 81 -21.75 9.34 24.15
CA PRO A 81 -22.93 9.31 25.00
C PRO A 81 -23.12 10.70 25.61
N SER A 82 -24.23 11.35 25.29
CA SER A 82 -24.70 12.51 26.02
C SER A 82 -25.10 12.03 27.41
N SER A 83 -24.41 12.53 28.44
CA SER A 83 -24.90 12.55 29.82
C SER A 83 -25.37 13.97 30.14
#